data_AF-A0A0L0K251-F1
#
_entry.id   AF-A0A0L0K251-F1
#
_cell.length_a   1.000
_cell.length_b   1.000
_cell.length_c   1.000
_cell.angle_alpha   90.00
_cell.angle_beta   90.00
_cell.angle_gamma   90.00
#
_symmetry.space_group_name_H-M   'P 1'
#
loop_
_entity.id
_entity.type
_entity.pdbx_description
1 polymer ?
#
loop_
_entity_poly.entity_id
_entity_poly.type
_entity_poly.pdbx_seq_one_letter_code
_entity_poly.pdbx_strand_id
1 'polypeptide(L)'
;MSRRPKEEPVNQPPHALRRPLGELSAIEASRPGEPPQGPEFKVETLTSNGMHQVVRITHPRDAPPTEPEQATLRSAVMALLDLAGHESGPARTTVVLGARGPHIVGCELHGP
;
A
#
# COMPACT_ATOMS: atom_id res chain seq x y z
N MET A 1 -5.77 66.71 20.67
CA MET A 1 -6.54 66.99 19.44
C MET A 1 -6.23 65.88 18.45
N SER A 2 -6.87 64.73 18.54
CA SER A 2 -8.23 64.42 18.03
C SER A 2 -8.30 64.33 16.50
N ARG A 3 -8.28 63.11 15.96
CA ARG A 3 -9.39 62.62 15.13
C ARG A 3 -9.50 61.09 15.23
N ARG A 4 -10.75 60.66 15.38
CA ARG A 4 -11.28 59.36 15.82
C ARG A 4 -11.37 58.33 14.67
N PRO A 5 -11.64 57.05 14.99
CA PRO A 5 -11.49 55.90 14.09
C PRO A 5 -12.66 55.81 13.10
N LYS A 6 -12.45 55.14 11.96
CA LYS A 6 -13.56 54.68 11.11
C LYS A 6 -13.85 53.21 11.40
N GLU A 7 -15.13 53.00 11.65
CA GLU A 7 -15.83 51.81 12.11
C GLU A 7 -15.69 50.62 11.15
N GLU A 8 -15.44 49.45 11.73
CA GLU A 8 -15.97 48.16 11.25
C GLU A 8 -17.47 48.13 11.58
N PRO A 9 -18.34 47.40 10.84
CA PRO A 9 -18.50 46.00 11.24
C PRO A 9 -18.93 45.01 10.13
N VAL A 10 -18.55 43.75 10.40
CA VAL A 10 -19.31 42.51 10.21
C VAL A 10 -19.75 42.12 8.79
N ASN A 11 -19.04 41.16 8.22
CA ASN A 11 -19.71 40.01 7.60
C ASN A 11 -18.78 38.79 7.62
N GLN A 12 -19.03 37.88 8.57
CA GLN A 12 -18.37 36.57 8.63
C GLN A 12 -19.17 35.51 7.84
N PRO A 13 -18.50 34.42 7.41
CA PRO A 13 -18.72 33.68 6.17
C PRO A 13 -19.64 32.46 6.41
N PRO A 14 -19.92 31.54 5.45
CA PRO A 14 -18.95 30.52 4.99
C PRO A 14 -19.10 30.12 3.50
N HIS A 15 -18.31 29.14 3.05
CA HIS A 15 -18.39 28.42 1.76
C HIS A 15 -17.74 29.15 0.57
N ALA A 16 -16.83 28.58 -0.22
CA ALA A 16 -16.61 27.19 -0.52
C ALA A 16 -15.12 26.92 -0.82
N LEU A 17 -14.68 25.74 -0.40
CA LEU A 17 -13.45 25.10 -0.84
C LEU A 17 -13.27 25.22 -2.35
N ARG A 18 -12.17 25.81 -2.78
CA ARG A 18 -11.47 25.41 -4.02
C ARG A 18 -10.02 25.16 -3.68
N ARG A 19 -9.77 24.07 -2.94
CA ARG A 19 -8.48 23.40 -2.98
C ARG A 19 -8.38 22.74 -4.36
N PRO A 20 -7.28 22.91 -5.12
CA PRO A 20 -7.05 22.06 -6.27
C PRO A 20 -6.98 20.61 -5.80
N LEU A 21 -7.78 19.74 -6.43
CA LEU A 21 -7.73 18.29 -6.29
C LEU A 21 -6.43 17.79 -6.95
N GLY A 22 -5.33 17.89 -6.21
CA GLY A 22 -4.02 17.37 -6.61
C GLY A 22 -3.43 16.38 -5.60
N GLU A 23 -4.18 16.02 -4.55
CA GLU A 23 -3.78 15.00 -3.59
C GLU A 23 -4.36 13.65 -4.00
N LEU A 24 -3.78 13.05 -5.05
CA LEU A 24 -3.72 11.59 -5.16
C LEU A 24 -2.50 11.09 -4.35
N SER A 25 -2.42 11.49 -3.08
CA SER A 25 -1.47 10.89 -2.13
C SER A 25 -2.11 9.62 -1.58
N ALA A 26 -1.92 8.50 -2.28
CA ALA A 26 -1.85 7.15 -1.70
C ALA A 26 -1.70 6.08 -2.80
N ILE A 27 -0.72 6.24 -3.68
CA ILE A 27 0.00 5.09 -4.23
C ILE A 27 1.46 5.50 -4.34
N GLU A 28 2.06 5.89 -3.20
CA GLU A 28 3.53 5.91 -3.12
C GLU A 28 3.98 4.44 -3.14
N ALA A 29 3.99 3.84 -4.34
CA ALA A 29 5.08 2.94 -4.68
C ALA A 29 6.35 3.65 -4.23
N SER A 30 7.06 3.04 -3.27
CA SER A 30 8.22 3.63 -2.59
C SER A 30 9.00 4.55 -3.51
N ARG A 31 9.35 5.77 -3.03
CA ARG A 31 10.22 6.69 -3.76
C ARG A 31 11.37 5.89 -4.40
N PRO A 32 11.56 5.94 -5.73
CA PRO A 32 12.64 5.21 -6.37
C PRO A 32 13.96 5.74 -5.81
N GLY A 33 14.68 4.92 -5.03
CA GLY A 33 16.01 5.25 -4.51
C GLY A 33 16.29 4.87 -3.06
N GLU A 34 15.28 4.65 -2.20
CA GLU A 34 15.51 4.19 -0.82
C GLU A 34 14.91 2.78 -0.61
N PRO A 35 15.69 1.81 -0.11
CA PRO A 35 15.18 0.45 0.10
C PRO A 35 14.05 0.48 1.14
N PRO A 36 12.95 -0.27 0.93
CA PRO A 36 11.91 -0.36 1.93
C PRO A 36 12.47 -0.93 3.23
N GLN A 37 12.07 -0.35 4.36
CA GLN A 37 12.51 -0.79 5.67
C GLN A 37 11.43 -1.64 6.33
N GLY A 38 11.83 -2.78 6.88
CA GLY A 38 10.94 -3.70 7.59
C GLY A 38 11.37 -5.16 7.45
N PRO A 39 10.67 -6.09 8.12
CA PRO A 39 10.79 -7.51 7.85
C PRO A 39 10.42 -7.84 6.40
N GLU A 40 11.27 -8.63 5.75
CA GLU A 40 10.99 -9.23 4.45
C GLU A 40 10.24 -10.55 4.64
N PHE A 41 9.24 -10.81 3.81
CA PHE A 41 8.46 -12.03 3.77
C PHE A 41 8.49 -12.62 2.37
N LYS A 42 8.59 -13.95 2.31
CA LYS A 42 8.37 -14.70 1.08
C LYS A 42 6.99 -15.31 1.13
N VAL A 43 6.15 -14.94 0.16
CA VAL A 43 4.79 -15.44 0.02
C VAL A 43 4.74 -16.32 -1.21
N GLU A 44 4.34 -17.58 -1.02
CA GLU A 44 4.16 -18.51 -2.13
C GLU A 44 2.67 -18.75 -2.35
N THR A 45 2.29 -18.68 -3.62
CA THR A 45 0.91 -18.82 -4.07
C THR A 45 0.79 -19.89 -5.13
N LEU A 46 -0.34 -20.59 -5.14
CA LEU A 46 -0.79 -21.41 -6.24
C LEU A 46 -2.03 -20.76 -6.85
N THR A 47 -2.03 -20.59 -8.17
CA THR A 47 -3.18 -20.05 -8.90
C THR A 47 -3.80 -21.09 -9.81
N SER A 48 -5.14 -21.16 -9.80
CA SER A 48 -5.91 -21.97 -10.74
C SER A 48 -7.14 -21.19 -11.21
N ASN A 49 -7.27 -20.99 -12.53
CA ASN A 49 -8.34 -20.22 -13.15
C ASN A 49 -8.53 -18.83 -12.51
N GLY A 50 -7.42 -18.12 -12.29
CA GLY A 50 -7.41 -16.81 -11.63
C GLY A 50 -7.67 -16.83 -10.12
N MET A 51 -7.98 -17.99 -9.52
CA MET A 51 -8.13 -18.09 -8.07
C MET A 51 -6.76 -18.25 -7.41
N HIS A 52 -6.28 -17.18 -6.77
CA HIS A 52 -5.02 -17.17 -6.05
C HIS A 52 -5.18 -17.73 -4.63
N GLN A 53 -4.37 -18.72 -4.26
CA GLN A 53 -4.29 -19.22 -2.91
C GLN A 53 -2.88 -19.04 -2.37
N VAL A 54 -2.73 -18.34 -1.24
CA VAL A 54 -1.47 -18.34 -0.49
C VAL A 54 -1.31 -19.68 0.22
N VAL A 55 -0.26 -20.41 -0.15
CA VAL A 55 0.04 -21.75 0.39
C VAL A 55 1.12 -21.70 1.48
N ARG A 56 1.93 -20.64 1.50
CA ARG A 56 2.99 -20.46 2.50
C ARG A 56 3.44 -19.02 2.62
N ILE A 57 3.70 -18.61 3.86
CA ILE A 57 4.35 -17.34 4.19
C ILE A 57 5.57 -17.67 5.05
N THR A 58 6.74 -17.19 4.64
CA THR A 58 8.01 -17.43 5.33
C THR A 58 8.63 -16.11 5.78
N HIS A 59 9.08 -16.07 7.03
CA HIS A 59 9.76 -14.93 7.65
C HIS A 59 11.22 -15.31 7.99
N PRO A 60 12.21 -14.41 7.80
CA PRO A 60 13.63 -14.71 7.90
C PRO A 60 14.16 -14.96 9.31
N ARG A 61 13.39 -14.68 10.38
CA ARG A 61 13.83 -14.88 11.77
C ARG A 61 13.10 -16.01 12.50
N ASP A 62 12.57 -17.00 11.77
CA ASP A 62 11.85 -18.18 12.29
C ASP A 62 10.63 -17.92 13.19
N ALA A 63 10.27 -16.66 13.43
CA ALA A 63 8.99 -16.30 14.03
C ALA A 63 7.89 -16.37 12.97
N PRO A 64 6.78 -17.08 13.22
CA PRO A 64 5.64 -17.06 12.31
C PRO A 64 5.05 -15.64 12.28
N PRO A 65 4.59 -15.17 11.11
CA PRO A 65 3.87 -13.91 11.00
C PRO A 65 2.61 -13.92 11.85
N THR A 66 2.31 -12.80 12.48
CA THR A 66 1.05 -12.61 13.21
C THR A 66 -0.14 -12.65 12.23
N GLU A 67 -1.34 -12.99 12.72
CA GLU A 67 -2.55 -13.02 11.88
C GLU A 67 -2.81 -11.72 11.10
N PRO A 68 -2.64 -10.52 11.70
CA PRO A 68 -2.77 -9.27 10.94
C PRO A 68 -1.74 -9.14 9.81
N GLU A 69 -0.48 -9.50 10.05
CA GLU A 69 0.57 -9.47 9.02
C GLU A 69 0.24 -10.46 7.89
N GLN A 70 -0.21 -11.67 8.23
CA GLN A 70 -0.65 -12.64 7.24
C GLN A 70 -1.83 -12.13 6.40
N ALA A 71 -2.81 -11.45 7.01
CA ALA A 71 -3.92 -10.85 6.28
C ALA A 71 -3.44 -9.74 5.33
N THR A 72 -2.55 -8.86 5.78
CA THR A 72 -1.95 -7.80 4.94
C THR A 72 -1.15 -8.38 3.78
N LEU A 73 -0.30 -9.37 4.03
CA LEU A 73 0.51 -10.04 3.00
C LEU A 73 -0.37 -10.74 1.97
N ARG A 74 -1.39 -11.49 2.42
CA ARG A 74 -2.36 -12.15 1.55
C ARG A 74 -3.06 -11.15 0.64
N SER A 75 -3.61 -10.08 1.20
CA SER A 75 -4.33 -9.06 0.43
C SER A 75 -3.45 -8.37 -0.61
N ALA A 76 -2.23 -7.97 -0.24
CA ALA A 76 -1.30 -7.30 -1.14
C ALA A 76 -0.85 -8.22 -2.30
N VAL A 77 -0.56 -9.48 -2.01
CA VAL A 77 -0.11 -10.45 -3.02
C VAL A 77 -1.24 -10.84 -3.97
N MET A 78 -2.46 -11.06 -3.47
CA MET A 78 -3.59 -11.36 -4.36
C MET A 78 -3.86 -10.18 -5.31
N ALA A 79 -3.91 -8.96 -4.78
CA ALA A 79 -4.10 -7.76 -5.62
C ALA A 79 -3.00 -7.59 -6.68
N LEU A 80 -1.75 -7.95 -6.37
CA LEU A 80 -0.68 -7.97 -7.36
C LEU A 80 -0.94 -8.99 -8.47
N LEU A 81 -1.31 -10.23 -8.12
CA LEU A 81 -1.52 -11.29 -9.11
C LEU A 81 -2.73 -11.02 -10.00
N ASP A 82 -3.80 -10.46 -9.42
CA ASP A 82 -4.95 -9.95 -10.15
C ASP A 82 -4.52 -8.88 -11.17
N LEU A 83 -3.72 -7.90 -10.72
CA LEU A 83 -3.22 -6.82 -11.58
C LEU A 83 -2.25 -7.32 -12.67
N ALA A 84 -1.45 -8.34 -12.36
CA ALA A 84 -0.53 -8.97 -13.30
C ALA A 84 -1.22 -9.88 -14.33
N GLY A 85 -2.51 -10.19 -14.14
CA GLY A 85 -3.25 -11.13 -14.98
C GLY A 85 -2.72 -12.56 -14.88
N HIS A 86 -2.18 -12.95 -13.72
CA HIS A 86 -1.60 -14.28 -13.53
C HIS A 86 -2.68 -15.33 -13.34
N GLU A 87 -3.09 -16.06 -14.38
CA GLU A 87 -4.27 -16.93 -14.29
C GLU A 87 -4.00 -18.37 -13.81
N SER A 88 -2.75 -18.82 -13.82
CA SER A 88 -2.43 -20.22 -13.49
C SER A 88 -0.97 -20.41 -13.06
N GLY A 89 -0.75 -21.42 -12.21
CA GLY A 89 0.59 -21.84 -11.81
C GLY A 89 1.10 -21.18 -10.53
N PRO A 90 2.29 -21.59 -10.07
CA PRO A 90 2.89 -21.07 -8.85
C PRO A 90 3.45 -19.65 -9.05
N ALA A 91 3.46 -18.88 -7.98
CA ALA A 91 4.20 -17.63 -7.92
C ALA A 91 4.86 -17.46 -6.55
N ARG A 92 5.99 -16.77 -6.53
CA ARG A 92 6.70 -16.35 -5.32
C ARG A 92 6.78 -14.84 -5.31
N THR A 93 6.29 -14.23 -4.24
CA THR A 93 6.36 -12.78 -4.05
C THR A 93 7.18 -12.44 -2.83
N THR A 94 8.10 -11.49 -2.97
CA THR A 94 8.90 -10.94 -1.88
C THR A 94 8.31 -9.61 -1.46
N VAL A 95 7.91 -9.52 -0.19
CA VAL A 95 7.22 -8.35 0.37
C VAL A 95 7.97 -7.86 1.60
N VAL A 96 8.31 -6.58 1.64
CA VAL A 96 8.81 -5.92 2.85
C VAL A 96 7.64 -5.24 3.55
N LEU A 97 7.34 -5.63 4.78
CA LEU A 97 6.27 -5.01 5.57
C LEU A 97 6.86 -3.84 6.38
N GLY A 98 6.72 -2.63 5.85
CA GLY A 98 7.21 -1.42 6.52
C GLY A 98 6.13 -0.72 7.33
N ALA A 99 6.52 0.31 8.09
CA ALA A 99 5.60 1.13 8.87
C ALA A 99 4.53 1.85 8.01
N ARG A 100 4.79 2.03 6.72
CA ARG A 100 3.88 2.64 5.73
C ARG A 100 3.00 1.61 5.00
N GLY A 101 3.15 0.32 5.30
CA GLY A 101 2.41 -0.77 4.65
C GLY A 101 3.31 -1.75 3.89
N PRO A 102 2.71 -2.70 3.16
CA PRO A 102 3.44 -3.71 2.40
C PRO A 102 4.07 -3.10 1.14
N HIS A 103 5.33 -3.43 0.91
CA HIS A 103 6.08 -3.05 -0.28
C HIS A 103 6.53 -4.29 -1.04
N ILE A 104 6.02 -4.47 -2.26
CA ILE A 104 6.39 -5.59 -3.13
C ILE A 104 7.73 -5.26 -3.79
N VAL A 105 8.76 -6.06 -3.52
CA VAL A 105 10.12 -5.83 -4.02
C VAL A 105 10.54 -6.84 -5.10
N GLY A 106 9.79 -7.93 -5.25
CA GLY A 106 9.99 -8.91 -6.30
C GLY A 106 8.79 -9.83 -6.45
N CYS A 107 8.54 -10.28 -7.68
CA CYS A 107 7.54 -11.28 -7.99
C CYS A 107 8.09 -12.18 -9.10
N GLU A 108 8.11 -13.48 -8.83
CA GLU A 108 8.54 -14.53 -9.74
C GLU A 108 7.31 -15.36 -10.10
N LEU A 109 6.84 -15.24 -11.34
CA LEU A 109 5.78 -16.08 -11.88
C LEU A 109 6.43 -17.31 -12.50
N HIS A 110 5.98 -18.49 -12.09
CA HIS A 110 6.44 -19.74 -12.69
C HIS A 110 5.39 -20.16 -13.72
N GLY A 111 5.83 -20.30 -14.98
CA GLY A 111 4.96 -20.77 -16.06
C GLY A 111 4.46 -22.21 -15.83
N PRO A 112 3.39 -22.61 -16.53
CA PRO A 112 2.86 -23.98 -16.47
C PRO A 112 3.85 -25.03 -17.02
#